data_AF-A0A961FB55-F1
#
_entry.id   AF-A0A961FB55-F1
#
_cell.length_a   1.000
_cell.length_b   1.000
_cell.length_c   1.000
_cell.angle_alpha   90.00
_cell.angle_beta   90.00
_cell.angle_gamma   90.00
#
_symmetry.space_group_name_H-M   'P 1'
#
loop_
_entity.id
_entity.type
_entity.pdbx_description
1 polymer ?
#
loop_
_entity_poly.entity_id
_entity_poly.type
_entity_poly.pdbx_seq_one_letter_code
_entity_poly.pdbx_strand_id
1 'polypeptide(L)'
;MTMERGETKPLFGLRISSLTALNITQFLGALNDNIFKLLIGYFLIDIHGIASTQKILAGAGGVFVIPFLLFLSSAGTLADRFSKSRIIVFTKALEVFIVAFAIWTFTLNSTIASFIVLFFMATQSAIFGPSKYGIIPEIVEQENISKANGLLTSFTFLACIIGTFFASFLTQITGRNFILTSIFCLGISVLGLASSFLIRKTPSAGSEKKFTPWFFWDVYQTIRKVSAEPSLVAAIFASAFFLFLGAFFQLNMIPYAIHALGLSDIEGGYLFLVTALGIGIGSVVAGYISGKQVELGLVPIGALGVIFNCFFIDAVGDNLYFVIPIVFFMGFFGGIYVVPLDSFIQFSSPNILRGQVVAAANFLSFVGVFLASLLLFFLSEVLDVPPNTGFSILGGITLVVIALFSYQFYDYLARFVAMTISRLRFSMEIFGSDGAADHPVVYLSEYKAWNDSLLFMGSQRRRMRIFVDAEQEAVRPWLKFLYRLLRIVFIPEVESIHRNAKCAKKITKWLSKGFSICILIEPERFDVESARLAEFFRTFITDVDYSLIPVTIHKGEKEKHARFFARASRIFRTPAEVTFHSPILSERIESNAQID
;
A
#
# COMPACT_ATOMS: atom_id res chain seq x y z
N MET A 1 -25.30 -21.90 -31.09
CA MET A 1 -25.98 -20.62 -31.37
C MET A 1 -25.20 -19.50 -30.69
N THR A 2 -24.37 -18.82 -31.46
CA THR A 2 -23.59 -17.65 -31.08
C THR A 2 -24.54 -16.48 -30.82
N MET A 3 -24.77 -16.12 -29.56
CA MET A 3 -25.45 -14.87 -29.25
C MET A 3 -24.54 -13.71 -29.65
N GLU A 4 -24.92 -13.00 -30.70
CA GLU A 4 -24.38 -11.69 -31.05
C GLU A 4 -24.43 -10.79 -29.82
N ARG A 5 -23.25 -10.42 -29.31
CA ARG A 5 -23.09 -9.39 -28.28
C ARG A 5 -23.56 -8.06 -28.89
N GLY A 6 -24.83 -7.73 -28.67
CA GLY A 6 -25.47 -6.51 -29.16
C GLY A 6 -24.57 -5.28 -29.02
N GLU A 7 -24.13 -4.79 -30.18
CA GLU A 7 -23.46 -3.52 -30.36
C GLU A 7 -24.50 -2.40 -30.19
N THR A 8 -24.28 -1.51 -29.24
CA THR A 8 -25.11 -0.33 -29.04
C THR A 8 -24.87 0.67 -30.17
N LYS A 9 -25.92 1.03 -30.93
CA LYS A 9 -25.88 2.19 -31.84
C LYS A 9 -25.60 3.48 -31.06
N PRO A 10 -24.65 4.33 -31.46
CA PRO A 10 -24.26 5.54 -30.72
C PRO A 10 -25.23 6.69 -30.99
N LEU A 11 -25.58 7.46 -29.96
CA LEU A 11 -26.40 8.68 -30.07
C LEU A 11 -25.59 9.91 -30.52
N PHE A 12 -24.26 9.84 -30.49
CA PHE A 12 -23.32 10.86 -30.98
C PHE A 12 -22.09 10.12 -31.55
N GLY A 13 -21.69 10.42 -32.78
CA GLY A 13 -20.73 9.66 -33.62
C GLY A 13 -19.29 9.45 -33.12
N LEU A 14 -19.02 9.48 -31.82
CA LEU A 14 -17.75 9.08 -31.21
C LEU A 14 -17.89 7.67 -30.62
N ARG A 15 -17.14 6.69 -31.15
CA ARG A 15 -17.03 5.35 -30.57
C ARG A 15 -16.17 5.39 -29.30
N ILE A 16 -16.76 5.85 -28.19
CA ILE A 16 -16.12 5.83 -26.87
C ILE A 16 -16.31 4.44 -26.26
N SER A 17 -15.23 3.77 -25.86
CA SER A 17 -15.30 2.49 -25.14
C SER A 17 -16.00 2.67 -23.79
N SER A 18 -16.77 1.67 -23.35
CA SER A 18 -17.42 1.71 -22.02
C SER A 18 -16.42 1.85 -20.88
N LEU A 19 -15.20 1.32 -21.01
CA LEU A 19 -14.13 1.53 -20.03
C LEU A 19 -13.70 3.01 -19.98
N THR A 20 -13.60 3.67 -21.13
CA THR A 20 -13.27 5.09 -21.22
C THR A 20 -14.39 5.95 -20.62
N ALA A 21 -15.65 5.63 -20.93
CA ALA A 21 -16.81 6.30 -20.34
C ALA A 21 -16.84 6.14 -18.81
N LEU A 22 -16.55 4.94 -18.30
CA LEU A 22 -16.44 4.68 -16.87
C LEU A 22 -15.32 5.49 -16.22
N ASN A 23 -14.13 5.52 -16.84
CA ASN A 23 -12.99 6.31 -16.34
C ASN A 23 -13.31 7.81 -16.31
N ILE A 24 -13.95 8.36 -17.34
CA ILE A 24 -14.37 9.77 -17.34
C ILE A 24 -15.39 10.03 -16.23
N THR A 25 -16.42 9.17 -16.11
CA THR A 25 -17.47 9.29 -15.08
C THR A 25 -16.88 9.27 -13.66
N GLN A 26 -15.96 8.35 -13.41
CA GLN A 26 -15.31 8.17 -12.12
C GLN A 26 -14.28 9.27 -11.83
N PHE A 27 -13.54 9.74 -12.86
CA PHE A 27 -12.61 10.86 -12.74
C PHE A 27 -13.34 12.15 -12.36
N LEU A 28 -14.39 12.51 -13.10
CA LEU A 28 -15.19 13.72 -12.83
C LEU A 28 -15.85 13.65 -11.45
N GLY A 29 -16.35 12.48 -11.05
CA GLY A 29 -16.90 12.28 -9.70
C GLY A 29 -15.86 12.49 -8.59
N ALA A 30 -14.74 11.78 -8.67
CA ALA A 30 -13.69 11.91 -7.66
C ALA A 30 -13.08 13.32 -7.61
N LEU A 31 -12.99 13.99 -8.77
CA LEU A 31 -12.57 15.38 -8.87
C LEU A 31 -13.54 16.28 -8.10
N ASN A 32 -14.84 16.15 -8.39
CA ASN A 32 -15.90 16.95 -7.79
C ASN A 32 -16.01 16.73 -6.28
N ASP A 33 -15.93 15.48 -5.80
CA ASP A 33 -15.93 15.15 -4.37
C ASP A 33 -14.82 15.89 -3.61
N ASN A 34 -13.61 15.94 -4.18
CA ASN A 34 -12.47 16.62 -3.54
C ASN A 34 -12.60 18.14 -3.60
N ILE A 35 -13.12 18.70 -4.70
CA ILE A 35 -13.40 20.13 -4.80
C ILE A 35 -14.45 20.53 -3.75
N PHE A 36 -15.59 19.86 -3.73
CA PHE A 36 -16.70 20.20 -2.84
C PHE A 36 -16.38 20.00 -1.36
N LYS A 37 -15.66 18.93 -1.00
CA LYS A 37 -15.25 18.69 0.39
C LYS A 37 -14.45 19.86 0.95
N LEU A 38 -13.47 20.35 0.19
CA LEU A 38 -12.68 21.51 0.60
C LEU A 38 -13.44 22.83 0.48
N LEU A 39 -14.28 22.98 -0.54
CA LEU A 39 -15.13 24.17 -0.71
C LEU A 39 -16.04 24.40 0.49
N ILE A 40 -16.67 23.33 1.01
CA ILE A 40 -17.47 23.38 2.23
C ILE A 40 -16.59 23.77 3.43
N GLY A 41 -15.37 23.25 3.52
CA GLY A 41 -14.40 23.66 4.54
C GLY A 41 -14.14 25.16 4.50
N TYR A 42 -13.80 25.72 3.32
CA TYR A 42 -13.55 27.15 3.15
C TYR A 42 -14.78 28.02 3.44
N PHE A 43 -15.96 27.60 3.00
CA PHE A 43 -17.22 28.29 3.29
C PHE A 43 -17.49 28.37 4.81
N LEU A 44 -17.28 27.26 5.52
CA LEU A 44 -17.49 27.23 6.97
C LEU A 44 -16.44 28.08 7.71
N ILE A 45 -15.19 28.10 7.24
CA ILE A 45 -14.14 28.98 7.78
C ILE A 45 -14.51 30.45 7.56
N ASP A 46 -15.10 30.78 6.41
CA ASP A 46 -15.58 32.14 6.11
C ASP A 46 -16.66 32.61 7.10
N ILE A 47 -17.59 31.72 7.46
CA ILE A 47 -18.70 32.03 8.36
C ILE A 47 -18.26 32.12 9.83
N HIS A 48 -17.45 31.17 10.31
CA HIS A 48 -17.13 31.06 11.76
C HIS A 48 -15.77 31.67 12.11
N GLY A 49 -15.02 32.10 11.10
CA GLY A 49 -13.68 32.65 11.25
C GLY A 49 -12.60 31.58 11.39
N ILE A 50 -11.37 32.07 11.22
CA ILE A 50 -10.14 31.29 11.17
C ILE A 50 -9.86 30.52 12.48
N ALA A 51 -10.28 31.05 13.63
CA ALA A 51 -10.10 30.39 14.93
C ALA A 51 -10.80 29.02 15.01
N SER A 52 -11.87 28.81 14.23
CA SER A 52 -12.63 27.55 14.24
C SER A 52 -12.13 26.54 13.20
N THR A 53 -11.02 26.79 12.51
CA THR A 53 -10.56 25.99 11.35
C THR A 53 -10.35 24.52 11.71
N GLN A 54 -9.68 24.21 12.84
CA GLN A 54 -9.46 22.81 13.25
C GLN A 54 -10.77 22.07 13.52
N LYS A 55 -11.70 22.72 14.25
CA LYS A 55 -13.04 22.19 14.55
C LYS A 55 -13.83 21.89 13.29
N ILE A 56 -13.84 22.83 12.35
CA ILE A 56 -14.57 22.74 11.08
C ILE A 56 -14.03 21.57 10.26
N LEU A 57 -12.71 21.48 10.10
CA LEU A 57 -12.10 20.44 9.29
C LEU A 57 -12.22 19.06 9.96
N ALA A 58 -12.07 18.98 11.29
CA ALA A 58 -12.34 17.75 12.03
C ALA A 58 -13.79 17.28 11.81
N GLY A 59 -14.77 18.19 11.97
CA GLY A 59 -16.19 17.92 11.72
C GLY A 59 -16.48 17.49 10.28
N ALA A 60 -15.93 18.22 9.30
CA ALA A 60 -16.08 17.90 7.87
C ALA A 60 -15.49 16.52 7.53
N GLY A 61 -14.29 16.22 8.03
CA GLY A 61 -13.66 14.91 7.87
C GLY A 61 -14.49 13.78 8.46
N GLY A 62 -15.04 13.98 9.66
CA GLY A 62 -15.88 13.00 10.35
C GLY A 62 -17.19 12.74 9.62
N VAL A 63 -17.91 13.81 9.24
CA VAL A 63 -19.17 13.71 8.49
C VAL A 63 -18.96 13.05 7.12
N PHE A 64 -17.84 13.35 6.45
CA PHE A 64 -17.52 12.76 5.15
C PHE A 64 -17.25 11.26 5.21
N VAL A 65 -16.65 10.75 6.28
CA VAL A 65 -16.31 9.31 6.36
C VAL A 65 -17.44 8.42 6.85
N ILE A 66 -18.35 8.96 7.67
CA ILE A 66 -19.46 8.19 8.27
C ILE A 66 -20.26 7.38 7.23
N PRO A 67 -20.67 7.95 6.07
CA PRO A 67 -21.41 7.17 5.07
C PRO A 67 -20.66 5.97 4.51
N PHE A 68 -19.33 6.07 4.35
CA PHE A 68 -18.50 4.95 3.91
C PHE A 68 -18.47 3.81 4.93
N LEU A 69 -18.64 4.11 6.22
CA LEU A 69 -18.72 3.10 7.28
C LEU A 69 -20.12 2.50 7.40
N LEU A 70 -21.17 3.32 7.26
CA LEU A 70 -22.56 2.90 7.43
C LEU A 70 -23.11 2.13 6.23
N PHE A 71 -22.78 2.56 5.01
CA PHE A 71 -23.43 2.05 3.79
C PHE A 71 -22.57 1.08 2.98
N LEU A 72 -21.41 0.65 3.47
CA LEU A 72 -20.52 -0.24 2.71
C LEU A 72 -21.19 -1.56 2.30
N SER A 73 -21.83 -2.24 3.26
CA SER A 73 -22.56 -3.51 3.03
C SER A 73 -23.77 -3.32 2.14
N SER A 74 -24.51 -2.24 2.40
CA SER A 74 -25.67 -1.80 1.64
C SER A 74 -25.34 -1.61 0.16
N ALA A 75 -24.25 -0.90 -0.10
CA ALA A 75 -23.77 -0.59 -1.43
C ALA A 75 -23.31 -1.84 -2.19
N GLY A 76 -22.59 -2.75 -1.52
CA GLY A 76 -22.19 -4.04 -2.10
C GLY A 76 -23.39 -4.91 -2.48
N THR A 77 -24.34 -5.07 -1.55
CA THR A 77 -25.58 -5.83 -1.81
C THR A 77 -26.42 -5.21 -2.92
N LEU A 78 -26.47 -3.87 -2.98
CA LEU A 78 -27.15 -3.15 -4.06
C LEU A 78 -26.49 -3.42 -5.41
N ALA A 79 -25.15 -3.39 -5.47
CA ALA A 79 -24.37 -3.71 -6.67
C ALA A 79 -24.56 -5.16 -7.14
N ASP A 80 -24.79 -6.09 -6.23
CA ASP A 80 -25.08 -7.49 -6.55
C ASP A 80 -26.52 -7.72 -7.03
N ARG A 81 -27.48 -6.90 -6.56
CA ARG A 81 -28.92 -7.07 -6.88
C ARG A 81 -29.33 -6.34 -8.16
N PHE A 82 -28.84 -5.12 -8.35
CA PHE A 82 -29.21 -4.27 -9.49
C PHE A 82 -28.10 -4.24 -10.55
N SER A 83 -28.44 -3.79 -11.77
CA SER A 83 -27.43 -3.55 -12.80
C SER A 83 -26.47 -2.45 -12.34
N LYS A 84 -25.16 -2.73 -12.38
CA LYS A 84 -24.10 -1.80 -11.94
C LYS A 84 -24.17 -0.50 -12.74
N SER A 85 -24.43 -0.61 -14.04
CA SER A 85 -24.62 0.56 -14.92
C SER A 85 -25.77 1.49 -14.46
N ARG A 86 -26.88 0.94 -13.95
CA ARG A 86 -28.00 1.74 -13.43
C ARG A 86 -27.65 2.42 -12.11
N ILE A 87 -26.94 1.73 -11.22
CA ILE A 87 -26.50 2.33 -9.95
C ILE A 87 -25.53 3.48 -10.22
N ILE A 88 -24.60 3.31 -11.16
CA ILE A 88 -23.68 4.36 -11.58
C ILE A 88 -24.45 5.59 -12.08
N VAL A 89 -25.38 5.43 -13.02
CA VAL A 89 -26.19 6.55 -13.53
C VAL A 89 -27.01 7.21 -12.42
N PHE A 90 -27.64 6.41 -11.55
CA PHE A 90 -28.44 6.92 -10.44
C PHE A 90 -27.63 7.74 -9.43
N THR A 91 -26.46 7.24 -9.02
CA THR A 91 -25.57 7.97 -8.11
C THR A 91 -25.05 9.27 -8.73
N LYS A 92 -24.79 9.31 -10.04
CA LYS A 92 -24.42 10.55 -10.76
C LYS A 92 -25.58 11.54 -10.88
N ALA A 93 -26.81 11.04 -11.02
CA ALA A 93 -27.99 11.91 -10.99
C ALA A 93 -28.22 12.49 -9.60
N LEU A 94 -28.00 11.70 -8.55
CA LEU A 94 -28.02 12.17 -7.17
C LEU A 94 -26.93 13.23 -6.92
N GLU A 95 -25.71 13.04 -7.45
CA GLU A 95 -24.63 14.03 -7.34
C GLU A 95 -25.05 15.40 -7.89
N VAL A 96 -25.66 15.45 -9.08
CA VAL A 96 -26.20 16.70 -9.66
C VAL A 96 -27.23 17.35 -8.74
N PHE A 97 -28.15 16.56 -8.16
CA PHE A 97 -29.16 17.07 -7.23
C PHE A 97 -28.53 17.61 -5.94
N ILE A 98 -27.58 16.88 -5.36
CA ILE A 98 -26.88 17.27 -4.12
C ILE A 98 -26.10 18.56 -4.34
N VAL A 99 -25.41 18.70 -5.47
CA VAL A 99 -24.65 19.91 -5.82
C VAL A 99 -25.58 21.10 -6.08
N ALA A 100 -26.72 20.88 -6.76
CA ALA A 100 -27.73 21.93 -6.93
C ALA A 100 -28.33 22.37 -5.57
N PHE A 101 -28.59 21.41 -4.68
CA PHE A 101 -29.02 21.68 -3.32
C PHE A 101 -27.96 22.45 -2.53
N ALA A 102 -26.67 22.14 -2.71
CA ALA A 102 -25.55 22.85 -2.08
C ALA A 102 -25.55 24.36 -2.41
N ILE A 103 -25.81 24.72 -3.68
CA ILE A 103 -25.93 26.13 -4.10
C ILE A 103 -26.98 26.86 -3.26
N TRP A 104 -28.14 26.23 -3.06
CA TRP A 104 -29.19 26.79 -2.20
C TRP A 104 -28.73 26.90 -0.74
N THR A 105 -28.05 25.88 -0.19
CA THR A 105 -27.54 25.95 1.19
C THR A 105 -26.53 27.07 1.42
N PHE A 106 -25.70 27.40 0.43
CA PHE A 106 -24.75 28.51 0.52
C PHE A 106 -25.43 29.88 0.57
N THR A 107 -26.62 30.03 -0.02
CA THR A 107 -27.42 31.27 0.15
C THR A 107 -27.99 31.44 1.56
N LEU A 108 -28.13 30.34 2.30
CA LEU A 108 -28.69 30.34 3.66
C LEU A 108 -27.63 30.57 4.74
N ASN A 109 -26.33 30.56 4.41
CA ASN A 109 -25.23 30.65 5.37
C ASN A 109 -25.35 29.65 6.54
N SER A 110 -25.88 28.45 6.29
CA SER A 110 -26.20 27.47 7.33
C SER A 110 -25.16 26.36 7.44
N THR A 111 -24.48 26.30 8.58
CA THR A 111 -23.48 25.27 8.95
C THR A 111 -24.04 23.86 8.84
N ILE A 112 -25.22 23.64 9.42
CA ILE A 112 -25.87 22.33 9.48
C ILE A 112 -26.24 21.89 8.06
N ALA A 113 -26.76 22.80 7.24
CA ALA A 113 -27.10 22.48 5.86
C ALA A 113 -25.87 22.08 5.03
N SER A 114 -24.73 22.75 5.21
CA SER A 114 -23.46 22.37 4.55
C SER A 114 -22.95 20.99 4.99
N PHE A 115 -23.06 20.63 6.27
CA PHE A 115 -22.72 19.28 6.72
C PHE A 115 -23.69 18.21 6.19
N ILE A 116 -24.99 18.52 6.06
CA ILE A 116 -25.97 17.63 5.44
C ILE A 116 -25.62 17.38 3.97
N VAL A 117 -25.25 18.43 3.22
CA VAL A 117 -24.77 18.31 1.84
C VAL A 117 -23.54 17.41 1.78
N LEU A 118 -22.55 17.62 2.66
CA LEU A 118 -21.34 16.81 2.71
C LEU A 118 -21.64 15.33 3.00
N PHE A 119 -22.58 15.06 3.92
CA PHE A 119 -23.03 13.71 4.25
C PHE A 119 -23.70 13.02 3.04
N PHE A 120 -24.60 13.72 2.35
CA PHE A 120 -25.26 13.16 1.16
C PHE A 120 -24.27 12.92 0.02
N MET A 121 -23.30 13.82 -0.15
CA MET A 121 -22.25 13.66 -1.15
C MET A 121 -21.41 12.39 -0.86
N ALA A 122 -20.93 12.25 0.37
CA ALA A 122 -20.22 11.05 0.78
C ALA A 122 -21.08 9.77 0.67
N THR A 123 -22.39 9.87 0.94
CA THR A 123 -23.33 8.74 0.78
C THR A 123 -23.44 8.29 -0.67
N GLN A 124 -23.54 9.21 -1.63
CA GLN A 124 -23.56 8.83 -3.04
C GLN A 124 -22.26 8.14 -3.45
N SER A 125 -21.11 8.65 -3.01
CA SER A 125 -19.81 8.07 -3.35
C SER A 125 -19.56 6.72 -2.71
N ALA A 126 -20.07 6.49 -1.49
CA ALA A 126 -20.06 5.18 -0.85
C ALA A 126 -20.86 4.14 -1.67
N ILE A 127 -22.00 4.53 -2.24
CA ILE A 127 -22.83 3.66 -3.09
C ILE A 127 -22.19 3.43 -4.48
N PHE A 128 -21.55 4.46 -5.04
CA PHE A 128 -20.87 4.38 -6.33
C PHE A 128 -19.65 3.44 -6.30
N GLY A 129 -18.93 3.39 -5.17
CA GLY A 129 -17.68 2.63 -4.99
C GLY A 129 -17.74 1.16 -5.41
N PRO A 130 -18.57 0.30 -4.79
CA PRO A 130 -18.65 -1.11 -5.18
C PRO A 130 -19.07 -1.33 -6.63
N SER A 131 -19.99 -0.50 -7.14
CA SER A 131 -20.49 -0.59 -8.52
C SER A 131 -19.41 -0.29 -9.56
N LYS A 132 -18.50 0.67 -9.28
CA LYS A 132 -17.45 1.07 -10.22
C LYS A 132 -16.38 -0.01 -10.43
N TYR A 133 -16.05 -0.79 -9.40
CA TYR A 133 -15.12 -1.91 -9.51
C TYR A 133 -15.82 -3.18 -10.01
N GLY A 134 -17.05 -3.43 -9.55
CA GLY A 134 -17.83 -4.60 -9.93
C GLY A 134 -18.24 -4.65 -11.39
N ILE A 135 -18.35 -3.50 -12.07
CA ILE A 135 -18.69 -3.45 -13.50
C ILE A 135 -17.51 -3.81 -14.41
N ILE A 136 -16.25 -3.71 -13.95
CA ILE A 136 -15.06 -3.90 -14.80
C ILE A 136 -15.05 -5.29 -15.46
N PRO A 137 -15.23 -6.41 -14.72
CA PRO A 137 -15.26 -7.74 -15.34
C PRO A 137 -16.42 -7.94 -16.33
N GLU A 138 -17.45 -7.08 -16.31
CA GLU A 138 -18.60 -7.15 -17.22
C GLU A 138 -18.36 -6.38 -18.54
N ILE A 139 -17.39 -5.45 -18.57
CA ILE A 139 -17.13 -4.56 -19.71
C ILE A 139 -15.76 -4.77 -20.37
N VAL A 140 -14.83 -5.48 -19.71
CA VAL A 140 -13.52 -5.84 -20.30
C VAL A 140 -13.31 -7.36 -20.30
N GLU A 141 -12.44 -7.82 -21.20
CA GLU A 141 -11.98 -9.21 -21.23
C GLU A 141 -11.14 -9.56 -20.00
N GLN A 142 -11.15 -10.83 -19.58
CA GLN A 142 -10.50 -11.29 -18.34
C GLN A 142 -9.02 -10.91 -18.25
N GLU A 143 -8.29 -11.01 -19.35
CA GLU A 143 -6.86 -10.66 -19.46
C GLU A 143 -6.60 -9.17 -19.19
N ASN A 144 -7.60 -8.32 -19.44
CA ASN A 144 -7.50 -6.87 -19.34
C ASN A 144 -8.04 -6.30 -18.01
N ILE A 145 -8.59 -7.13 -17.12
CA ILE A 145 -9.17 -6.69 -15.83
C ILE A 145 -8.13 -5.98 -14.96
N SER A 146 -6.93 -6.53 -14.85
CA SER A 146 -5.85 -5.93 -14.04
C SER A 146 -5.44 -4.55 -14.58
N LYS A 147 -5.27 -4.43 -15.91
CA LYS A 147 -4.96 -3.16 -16.58
C LYS A 147 -6.07 -2.13 -16.41
N ALA A 148 -7.33 -2.55 -16.51
CA ALA A 148 -8.50 -1.69 -16.31
C ALA A 148 -8.59 -1.17 -14.86
N ASN A 149 -8.39 -2.05 -13.86
CA ASN A 149 -8.33 -1.67 -12.44
C ASN A 149 -7.19 -0.69 -12.16
N GLY A 150 -6.01 -0.93 -12.74
CA GLY A 150 -4.86 -0.03 -12.65
C GLY A 150 -5.20 1.37 -13.16
N LEU A 151 -5.72 1.47 -14.39
CA LEU A 151 -6.13 2.76 -14.98
C LEU A 151 -7.17 3.47 -14.12
N LEU A 152 -8.25 2.79 -13.74
CA LEU A 152 -9.33 3.39 -12.94
C LEU A 152 -8.80 3.92 -11.59
N THR A 153 -7.91 3.16 -10.94
CA THR A 153 -7.29 3.58 -9.68
C THR A 153 -6.36 4.79 -9.89
N SER A 154 -5.51 4.78 -10.92
CA SER A 154 -4.64 5.90 -11.26
C SER A 154 -5.41 7.19 -11.57
N PHE A 155 -6.49 7.11 -12.36
CA PHE A 155 -7.35 8.26 -12.63
C PHE A 155 -8.09 8.74 -11.37
N THR A 156 -8.47 7.84 -10.45
CA THR A 156 -9.01 8.24 -9.13
C THR A 156 -8.00 9.07 -8.36
N PHE A 157 -6.76 8.60 -8.22
CA PHE A 157 -5.72 9.35 -7.50
C PHE A 157 -5.44 10.69 -8.16
N LEU A 158 -5.32 10.71 -9.50
CA LEU A 158 -5.11 11.96 -10.24
C LEU A 158 -6.26 12.95 -10.02
N ALA A 159 -7.50 12.48 -10.05
CA ALA A 159 -8.67 13.30 -9.76
C ALA A 159 -8.66 13.88 -8.34
N CYS A 160 -8.28 13.09 -7.33
CA CYS A 160 -8.16 13.59 -5.96
C CYS A 160 -7.13 14.71 -5.83
N ILE A 161 -5.97 14.55 -6.47
CA ILE A 161 -4.87 15.53 -6.45
C ILE A 161 -5.32 16.83 -7.12
N ILE A 162 -5.83 16.71 -8.35
CA ILE A 162 -6.28 17.85 -9.16
C ILE A 162 -7.46 18.55 -8.48
N GLY A 163 -8.41 17.80 -7.91
CA GLY A 163 -9.59 18.36 -7.25
C GLY A 163 -9.25 19.15 -6.00
N THR A 164 -8.30 18.65 -5.21
CA THR A 164 -7.81 19.34 -4.01
C THR A 164 -7.15 20.68 -4.37
N PHE A 165 -6.37 20.71 -5.47
CA PHE A 165 -5.81 21.94 -6.01
C PHE A 165 -6.89 22.90 -6.54
N PHE A 166 -7.84 22.40 -7.35
CA PHE A 166 -8.91 23.21 -7.91
C PHE A 166 -9.82 23.81 -6.84
N ALA A 167 -10.03 23.15 -5.70
CA ALA A 167 -10.79 23.73 -4.60
C ALA A 167 -10.20 25.09 -4.18
N SER A 168 -8.89 25.12 -3.93
CA SER A 168 -8.14 26.32 -3.52
C SER A 168 -8.12 27.34 -4.66
N PHE A 169 -7.78 26.90 -5.86
CA PHE A 169 -7.67 27.76 -7.05
C PHE A 169 -8.99 28.44 -7.44
N LEU A 170 -10.10 27.68 -7.46
CA LEU A 170 -11.41 28.22 -7.78
C LEU A 170 -11.90 29.18 -6.69
N THR A 171 -11.66 28.88 -5.42
CA THR A 171 -12.01 29.79 -4.31
C THR A 171 -11.22 31.10 -4.41
N GLN A 172 -9.95 31.04 -4.83
CA GLN A 172 -9.10 32.22 -5.03
C GLN A 172 -9.59 33.08 -6.21
N ILE A 173 -9.74 32.49 -7.40
CA ILE A 173 -10.06 33.26 -8.62
C ILE A 173 -11.48 33.83 -8.61
N THR A 174 -12.41 33.18 -7.89
CA THR A 174 -13.78 33.67 -7.73
C THR A 174 -13.91 34.67 -6.57
N GLY A 175 -12.84 34.95 -5.83
CA GLY A 175 -12.87 35.85 -4.68
C GLY A 175 -13.79 35.37 -3.56
N ARG A 176 -13.75 34.07 -3.23
CA ARG A 176 -14.64 33.39 -2.26
C ARG A 176 -16.12 33.44 -2.64
N ASN A 177 -16.46 33.58 -3.92
CA ASN A 177 -17.85 33.42 -4.37
C ASN A 177 -18.22 31.93 -4.48
N PHE A 178 -18.60 31.35 -3.34
CA PHE A 178 -18.94 29.92 -3.22
C PHE A 178 -20.08 29.47 -4.13
N ILE A 179 -21.03 30.37 -4.46
CA ILE A 179 -22.13 30.09 -5.39
C ILE A 179 -21.58 29.89 -6.80
N LEU A 180 -20.72 30.80 -7.27
CA LEU A 180 -20.10 30.71 -8.59
C LEU A 180 -19.22 29.45 -8.71
N THR A 181 -18.42 29.14 -7.68
CA THR A 181 -17.63 27.91 -7.63
C THR A 181 -18.52 26.66 -7.67
N SER A 182 -19.66 26.68 -6.98
CA SER A 182 -20.62 25.57 -6.99
C SER A 182 -21.31 25.38 -8.33
N ILE A 183 -21.59 26.45 -9.07
CA ILE A 183 -22.13 26.37 -10.44
C ILE A 183 -21.11 25.69 -11.37
N PHE A 184 -19.82 26.01 -11.23
CA PHE A 184 -18.77 25.31 -11.97
C PHE A 184 -18.74 23.80 -11.64
N CYS A 185 -18.85 23.45 -10.35
CA CYS A 185 -18.91 22.07 -9.91
C CYS A 185 -20.19 21.34 -10.35
N LEU A 186 -21.32 22.05 -10.47
CA LEU A 186 -22.54 21.53 -11.08
C LEU A 186 -22.31 21.15 -12.55
N GLY A 187 -21.56 21.98 -13.29
CA GLY A 187 -21.13 21.67 -14.66
C GLY A 187 -20.32 20.37 -14.74
N ILE A 188 -19.35 20.18 -13.83
CA ILE A 188 -18.58 18.93 -13.71
C ILE A 188 -19.50 17.74 -13.44
N SER A 189 -20.47 17.90 -12.53
CA SER A 189 -21.44 16.86 -12.15
C SER A 189 -22.32 16.45 -13.34
N VAL A 190 -22.80 17.43 -14.11
CA VAL A 190 -23.62 17.20 -15.31
C VAL A 190 -22.83 16.49 -16.41
N LEU A 191 -21.55 16.85 -16.62
CA LEU A 191 -20.65 16.13 -17.53
C LEU A 191 -20.37 14.70 -17.04
N GLY A 192 -20.24 14.50 -15.73
CA GLY A 192 -20.13 13.19 -15.09
C GLY A 192 -21.38 12.33 -15.34
N LEU A 193 -22.57 12.90 -15.20
CA LEU A 193 -23.83 12.23 -15.51
C LEU A 193 -23.95 11.92 -17.01
N ALA A 194 -23.63 12.87 -17.89
CA ALA A 194 -23.67 12.67 -19.33
C ALA A 194 -22.74 11.53 -19.78
N SER A 195 -21.52 11.48 -19.24
CA SER A 195 -20.56 10.39 -19.52
C SER A 195 -21.02 9.04 -18.97
N SER A 196 -21.78 9.02 -17.87
CA SER A 196 -22.32 7.78 -17.30
C SER A 196 -23.32 7.07 -18.22
N PHE A 197 -24.07 7.81 -19.05
CA PHE A 197 -25.01 7.23 -20.01
C PHE A 197 -24.32 6.53 -21.19
N LEU A 198 -23.02 6.80 -21.43
CA LEU A 198 -22.22 6.13 -22.46
C LEU A 198 -21.72 4.74 -22.01
N ILE A 199 -21.89 4.40 -20.74
CA ILE A 199 -21.53 3.09 -20.20
C ILE A 199 -22.53 2.05 -20.70
N ARG A 200 -22.03 0.93 -21.26
CA ARG A 200 -22.87 -0.17 -21.72
C ARG A 200 -23.76 -0.68 -20.59
N LYS A 201 -25.03 -0.91 -20.89
CA LYS A 201 -25.97 -1.55 -19.96
C LYS A 201 -25.48 -2.97 -19.66
N THR A 202 -25.26 -3.25 -18.38
CA THR A 202 -24.88 -4.59 -17.92
C THR A 202 -26.07 -5.35 -17.36
N PRO A 203 -26.11 -6.70 -17.47
CA PRO A 203 -27.20 -7.49 -16.94
C PRO A 203 -27.33 -7.30 -15.42
N SER A 204 -28.54 -7.48 -14.87
CA SER A 204 -28.69 -7.58 -13.41
C SER A 204 -28.01 -8.87 -12.97
N ALA A 205 -27.22 -8.81 -11.89
CA ALA A 205 -26.58 -9.99 -11.32
C ALA A 205 -27.58 -10.90 -10.57
N GLY A 206 -28.85 -10.49 -10.43
CA GLY A 206 -29.94 -11.37 -9.98
C GLY A 206 -29.79 -11.94 -8.58
N SER A 207 -28.88 -11.40 -7.75
CA SER A 207 -28.63 -11.92 -6.41
C SER A 207 -29.82 -11.64 -5.48
N GLU A 208 -30.31 -12.69 -4.82
CA GLU A 208 -31.32 -12.61 -3.75
C GLU A 208 -30.69 -12.38 -2.36
N LYS A 209 -29.39 -12.08 -2.28
CA LYS A 209 -28.72 -11.84 -1.00
C LYS A 209 -29.49 -10.79 -0.19
N LYS A 210 -29.92 -11.20 1.00
CA LYS A 210 -30.60 -10.32 1.96
C LYS A 210 -29.62 -9.27 2.45
N PHE A 211 -30.14 -8.08 2.68
CA PHE A 211 -29.40 -7.01 3.33
C PHE A 211 -29.01 -7.45 4.74
N THR A 212 -27.70 -7.57 5.00
CA THR A 212 -27.20 -7.89 6.34
C THR A 212 -26.54 -6.66 6.97
N PRO A 213 -27.04 -6.18 8.12
CA PRO A 213 -26.39 -5.09 8.87
C PRO A 213 -25.13 -5.55 9.61
N TRP A 214 -24.83 -6.86 9.61
CA TRP A 214 -23.75 -7.48 10.37
C TRP A 214 -22.37 -7.40 9.70
N PHE A 215 -22.09 -6.36 8.91
CA PHE A 215 -20.84 -6.25 8.15
C PHE A 215 -19.58 -6.22 9.02
N PHE A 216 -19.66 -5.63 10.22
CA PHE A 216 -18.59 -5.69 11.21
C PHE A 216 -18.19 -7.13 11.55
N TRP A 217 -19.18 -8.03 11.60
CA TRP A 217 -18.95 -9.45 11.83
C TRP A 217 -18.26 -10.12 10.63
N ASP A 218 -18.62 -9.74 9.40
CA ASP A 218 -17.96 -10.24 8.19
C ASP A 218 -16.49 -9.79 8.11
N VAL A 219 -16.20 -8.54 8.47
CA VAL A 219 -14.83 -8.02 8.59
C VAL A 219 -14.07 -8.81 9.66
N TYR A 220 -14.65 -8.97 10.85
CA TYR A 220 -14.03 -9.74 11.94
C TYR A 220 -13.73 -11.19 11.53
N GLN A 221 -14.69 -11.88 10.91
CA GLN A 221 -14.50 -13.23 10.40
C GLN A 221 -13.41 -13.30 9.34
N THR A 222 -13.36 -12.31 8.43
CA THR A 222 -12.34 -12.24 7.39
C THR A 222 -10.95 -12.11 8.00
N ILE A 223 -10.78 -11.18 8.94
CA ILE A 223 -9.51 -11.00 9.67
C ILE A 223 -9.13 -12.27 10.44
N ARG A 224 -10.09 -12.93 11.09
CA ARG A 224 -9.88 -14.20 11.79
C ARG A 224 -9.47 -15.34 10.85
N LYS A 225 -10.00 -15.39 9.63
CA LYS A 225 -9.60 -16.40 8.63
C LYS A 225 -8.16 -16.19 8.16
N VAL A 226 -7.74 -14.94 7.99
CA VAL A 226 -6.36 -14.62 7.54
C VAL A 226 -5.36 -14.47 8.68
N SER A 227 -5.78 -14.59 9.94
CA SER A 227 -4.88 -14.49 11.10
C SER A 227 -3.84 -15.61 11.18
N ALA A 228 -4.00 -16.67 10.36
CA ALA A 228 -2.98 -17.68 10.16
C ALA A 228 -1.69 -17.12 9.51
N GLU A 229 -1.78 -16.01 8.76
CA GLU A 229 -0.62 -15.29 8.21
C GLU A 229 -0.48 -13.92 8.91
N PRO A 230 0.33 -13.81 9.98
CA PRO A 230 0.41 -12.58 10.77
C PRO A 230 0.95 -11.38 9.97
N SER A 231 1.78 -11.63 8.94
CA SER A 231 2.28 -10.58 8.04
C SER A 231 1.15 -9.93 7.25
N LEU A 232 0.14 -10.72 6.84
CA LEU A 232 -1.02 -10.22 6.10
C LEU A 232 -1.90 -9.36 7.01
N VAL A 233 -2.16 -9.82 8.24
CA VAL A 233 -2.91 -9.01 9.23
C VAL A 233 -2.17 -7.71 9.55
N ALA A 234 -0.86 -7.76 9.79
CA ALA A 234 -0.07 -6.56 10.02
C ALA A 234 -0.10 -5.61 8.83
N ALA A 235 -0.06 -6.14 7.59
CA ALA A 235 -0.15 -5.31 6.38
C ALA A 235 -1.52 -4.63 6.25
N ILE A 236 -2.61 -5.33 6.58
CA ILE A 236 -3.97 -4.76 6.59
C ILE A 236 -4.07 -3.59 7.56
N PHE A 237 -3.61 -3.76 8.81
CA PHE A 237 -3.63 -2.68 9.80
C PHE A 237 -2.66 -1.54 9.47
N ALA A 238 -1.49 -1.85 8.89
CA ALA A 238 -0.55 -0.84 8.41
C ALA A 238 -1.15 0.00 7.27
N SER A 239 -1.82 -0.62 6.30
CA SER A 239 -2.52 0.11 5.23
C SER A 239 -3.64 1.00 5.78
N ALA A 240 -4.41 0.50 6.76
CA ALA A 240 -5.40 1.31 7.46
C ALA A 240 -4.78 2.50 8.22
N PHE A 241 -3.63 2.28 8.86
CA PHE A 241 -2.89 3.32 9.55
C PHE A 241 -2.34 4.37 8.59
N PHE A 242 -1.92 4.01 7.38
CA PHE A 242 -1.53 4.99 6.36
C PHE A 242 -2.67 5.95 6.03
N LEU A 243 -3.89 5.44 5.85
CA LEU A 243 -5.02 6.31 5.54
C LEU A 243 -5.40 7.20 6.74
N PHE A 244 -5.22 6.72 7.97
CA PHE A 244 -5.28 7.56 9.18
C PHE A 244 -4.24 8.70 9.13
N LEU A 245 -2.98 8.41 8.82
CA LEU A 245 -1.92 9.43 8.70
C LEU A 245 -2.26 10.47 7.63
N GLY A 246 -2.65 10.00 6.44
CA GLY A 246 -3.02 10.87 5.32
C GLY A 246 -4.23 11.74 5.63
N ALA A 247 -5.24 11.20 6.29
CA ALA A 247 -6.41 11.94 6.72
C ALA A 247 -6.08 12.99 7.78
N PHE A 248 -5.33 12.63 8.83
CA PHE A 248 -4.93 13.60 9.85
C PHE A 248 -4.11 14.74 9.23
N PHE A 249 -3.15 14.39 8.38
CA PHE A 249 -2.35 15.36 7.64
C PHE A 249 -3.24 16.28 6.80
N GLN A 250 -4.19 15.71 6.03
CA GLN A 250 -5.09 16.51 5.20
C GLN A 250 -5.95 17.47 6.05
N LEU A 251 -6.45 17.03 7.20
CA LEU A 251 -7.31 17.85 8.05
C LEU A 251 -6.53 18.92 8.84
N ASN A 252 -5.30 18.62 9.24
CA ASN A 252 -4.48 19.51 10.09
C ASN A 252 -3.60 20.49 9.28
N MET A 253 -3.39 20.27 7.97
CA MET A 253 -2.51 21.10 7.15
C MET A 253 -2.98 22.55 6.99
N ILE A 254 -4.27 22.78 6.71
CA ILE A 254 -4.81 24.15 6.56
C ILE A 254 -4.68 24.92 7.90
N PRO A 255 -5.11 24.38 9.05
CA PRO A 255 -4.89 25.02 10.35
C PRO A 255 -3.41 25.32 10.60
N TYR A 256 -2.54 24.38 10.28
CA TYR A 256 -1.10 24.56 10.42
C TYR A 256 -0.57 25.70 9.54
N ALA A 257 -0.96 25.78 8.27
CA ALA A 257 -0.54 26.85 7.38
C ALA A 257 -0.96 28.24 7.89
N ILE A 258 -2.15 28.34 8.48
CA ILE A 258 -2.65 29.57 9.07
C ILE A 258 -1.86 29.94 10.33
N HIS A 259 -1.78 29.03 11.31
CA HIS A 259 -1.27 29.34 12.63
C HIS A 259 0.26 29.39 12.70
N ALA A 260 0.95 28.50 11.98
CA ALA A 260 2.41 28.41 12.03
C ALA A 260 3.11 29.24 10.95
N LEU A 261 2.53 29.33 9.74
CA LEU A 261 3.14 30.03 8.60
C LEU A 261 2.55 31.41 8.33
N GLY A 262 1.44 31.77 8.98
CA GLY A 262 0.73 33.03 8.72
C GLY A 262 0.12 33.11 7.32
N LEU A 263 -0.11 31.97 6.67
CA LEU A 263 -0.72 31.89 5.33
C LEU A 263 -2.25 31.97 5.41
N SER A 264 -2.89 32.30 4.30
CA SER A 264 -4.33 32.13 4.15
C SER A 264 -4.75 30.65 4.13
N ASP A 265 -6.03 30.40 4.39
CA ASP A 265 -6.66 29.08 4.28
C ASP A 265 -6.52 28.49 2.86
N ILE A 266 -6.63 29.34 1.85
CA ILE A 266 -6.44 29.00 0.43
C ILE A 266 -4.98 28.60 0.14
N GLU A 267 -4.01 29.37 0.62
CA GLU A 267 -2.58 29.06 0.44
C GLU A 267 -2.19 27.75 1.13
N GLY A 268 -2.75 27.49 2.32
CA GLY A 268 -2.60 26.20 3.00
C GLY A 268 -3.11 25.02 2.16
N GLY A 269 -4.16 25.23 1.37
CA GLY A 269 -4.67 24.23 0.43
C GLY A 269 -3.70 23.86 -0.69
N TYR A 270 -2.81 24.77 -1.11
CA TYR A 270 -1.81 24.48 -2.15
C TYR A 270 -0.71 23.51 -1.68
N LEU A 271 -0.48 23.38 -0.38
CA LEU A 271 0.48 22.41 0.17
C LEU A 271 0.07 20.96 -0.12
N PHE A 272 -1.20 20.69 -0.37
CA PHE A 272 -1.66 19.36 -0.78
C PHE A 272 -1.12 18.94 -2.14
N LEU A 273 -0.92 19.88 -3.07
CA LEU A 273 -0.31 19.58 -4.38
C LEU A 273 1.13 19.11 -4.22
N VAL A 274 1.91 19.78 -3.36
CA VAL A 274 3.29 19.40 -3.06
C VAL A 274 3.36 18.00 -2.44
N THR A 275 2.47 17.71 -1.49
CA THR A 275 2.34 16.40 -0.88
C THR A 275 2.02 15.32 -1.91
N ALA A 276 1.04 15.60 -2.78
CA ALA A 276 0.58 14.69 -3.81
C ALA A 276 1.67 14.34 -4.82
N LEU A 277 2.48 15.32 -5.24
CA LEU A 277 3.65 15.08 -6.08
C LEU A 277 4.66 14.17 -5.37
N GLY A 278 4.89 14.41 -4.08
CA GLY A 278 5.67 13.53 -3.22
C GLY A 278 5.15 12.09 -3.29
N ILE A 279 3.86 11.86 -3.01
CA ILE A 279 3.23 10.53 -3.02
C ILE A 279 3.40 9.86 -4.38
N GLY A 280 3.17 10.59 -5.49
CA GLY A 280 3.34 10.07 -6.84
C GLY A 280 4.75 9.59 -7.11
N ILE A 281 5.76 10.42 -6.82
CA ILE A 281 7.17 10.07 -7.04
C ILE A 281 7.60 8.92 -6.11
N GLY A 282 7.22 8.97 -4.83
CA GLY A 282 7.49 7.92 -3.86
C GLY A 282 6.90 6.57 -4.27
N SER A 283 5.68 6.58 -4.82
CA SER A 283 5.01 5.38 -5.33
C SER A 283 5.73 4.77 -6.53
N VAL A 284 6.20 5.60 -7.47
CA VAL A 284 6.99 5.16 -8.63
C VAL A 284 8.33 4.57 -8.17
N VAL A 285 9.02 5.23 -7.24
CA VAL A 285 10.28 4.73 -6.67
C VAL A 285 10.07 3.39 -5.95
N ALA A 286 9.00 3.25 -5.16
CA ALA A 286 8.65 2.00 -4.49
C ALA A 286 8.38 0.87 -5.50
N GLY A 287 7.63 1.16 -6.57
CA GLY A 287 7.38 0.21 -7.66
C GLY A 287 8.66 -0.21 -8.38
N TYR A 288 9.54 0.74 -8.69
CA TYR A 288 10.83 0.46 -9.34
C TYR A 288 11.74 -0.41 -8.47
N ILE A 289 11.83 -0.11 -7.17
CA ILE A 289 12.65 -0.90 -6.22
C ILE A 289 12.07 -2.30 -6.03
N SER A 290 10.75 -2.44 -5.99
CA SER A 290 10.05 -3.73 -5.84
C SER A 290 10.25 -4.64 -7.07
N GLY A 291 10.23 -4.07 -8.28
CA GLY A 291 10.41 -4.81 -9.53
C GLY A 291 9.32 -5.87 -9.72
N LYS A 292 9.71 -7.14 -9.93
CA LYS A 292 8.77 -8.26 -10.18
C LYS A 292 8.14 -8.87 -8.91
N GLN A 293 8.50 -8.42 -7.70
CA GLN A 293 8.03 -8.99 -6.44
C GLN A 293 7.65 -7.90 -5.44
N VAL A 294 6.84 -8.23 -4.44
CA VAL A 294 6.44 -7.28 -3.40
C VAL A 294 7.52 -7.17 -2.31
N GLU A 295 8.09 -5.97 -2.17
CA GLU A 295 9.19 -5.70 -1.23
C GLU A 295 8.70 -4.98 0.04
N LEU A 296 8.13 -5.74 0.99
CA LEU A 296 7.65 -5.21 2.28
C LEU A 296 8.74 -4.53 3.15
N GLY A 297 10.02 -4.77 2.87
CA GLY A 297 11.13 -4.13 3.59
C GLY A 297 11.20 -2.61 3.41
N LEU A 298 10.51 -2.06 2.40
CA LEU A 298 10.36 -0.63 2.18
C LEU A 298 9.43 0.04 3.20
N VAL A 299 8.48 -0.71 3.77
CA VAL A 299 7.43 -0.14 4.65
C VAL A 299 8.05 0.54 5.87
N PRO A 300 8.93 -0.08 6.67
CA PRO A 300 9.54 0.61 7.82
C PRO A 300 10.38 1.83 7.43
N ILE A 301 10.97 1.85 6.22
CA ILE A 301 11.76 2.99 5.72
C ILE A 301 10.83 4.17 5.41
N GLY A 302 9.73 3.92 4.68
CA GLY A 302 8.69 4.92 4.45
C GLY A 302 8.12 5.44 5.78
N ALA A 303 7.89 4.53 6.72
CA ALA A 303 7.34 4.86 8.01
C ALA A 303 8.27 5.76 8.83
N LEU A 304 9.57 5.43 8.92
CA LEU A 304 10.58 6.29 9.55
C LEU A 304 10.66 7.66 8.89
N GLY A 305 10.62 7.73 7.56
CA GLY A 305 10.62 8.99 6.84
C GLY A 305 9.42 9.88 7.20
N VAL A 306 8.23 9.30 7.35
CA VAL A 306 7.04 10.01 7.85
C VAL A 306 7.25 10.52 9.28
N ILE A 307 7.76 9.68 10.20
CA ILE A 307 8.07 10.09 11.59
C ILE A 307 8.99 11.31 11.60
N PHE A 308 10.11 11.25 10.87
CA PHE A 308 11.10 12.33 10.87
C PHE A 308 10.49 13.63 10.37
N ASN A 309 9.70 13.59 9.30
CA ASN A 309 9.02 14.78 8.77
C ASN A 309 7.95 15.32 9.75
N CYS A 310 7.28 14.45 10.51
CA CYS A 310 6.30 14.87 11.54
C CYS A 310 6.94 15.63 12.71
N PHE A 311 8.17 15.29 13.10
CA PHE A 311 8.90 16.06 14.11
C PHE A 311 9.57 17.30 13.53
N PHE A 312 10.06 17.23 12.28
CA PHE A 312 10.67 18.38 11.61
C PHE A 312 9.68 19.50 11.35
N ILE A 313 8.44 19.19 10.95
CA ILE A 313 7.40 20.21 10.73
C ILE A 313 7.05 20.97 12.02
N ASP A 314 7.25 20.38 13.20
CA ASP A 314 7.06 21.09 14.47
C ASP A 314 8.31 21.91 14.85
N ALA A 315 9.49 21.38 14.58
CA ALA A 315 10.77 22.01 14.94
C ALA A 315 11.14 23.24 14.09
N VAL A 316 10.84 23.22 12.79
CA VAL A 316 11.23 24.27 11.82
C VAL A 316 10.06 24.73 10.94
N GLY A 317 8.83 24.57 11.45
CA GLY A 317 7.59 24.76 10.70
C GLY A 317 7.09 26.18 10.55
N ASP A 318 7.86 27.18 10.96
CA ASP A 318 7.52 28.60 10.89
C ASP A 318 7.95 29.25 9.55
N ASN A 319 8.74 28.54 8.74
CA ASN A 319 9.27 29.06 7.49
C ASN A 319 8.90 28.18 6.28
N LEU A 320 8.19 28.78 5.32
CA LEU A 320 7.71 28.13 4.10
C LEU A 320 8.81 27.43 3.30
N TYR A 321 10.04 27.97 3.29
CA TYR A 321 11.18 27.37 2.58
C TYR A 321 11.56 25.99 3.13
N PHE A 322 11.34 25.73 4.42
CA PHE A 322 11.54 24.41 5.03
C PHE A 322 10.29 23.54 4.92
N VAL A 323 9.10 24.12 5.00
CA VAL A 323 7.84 23.35 4.94
C VAL A 323 7.62 22.68 3.60
N ILE A 324 7.88 23.36 2.48
CA ILE A 324 7.70 22.79 1.13
C ILE A 324 8.45 21.44 0.97
N PRO A 325 9.77 21.36 1.23
CA PRO A 325 10.47 20.09 1.13
C PRO A 325 10.01 19.08 2.18
N ILE A 326 9.69 19.48 3.42
CA ILE A 326 9.18 18.57 4.46
C ILE A 326 7.87 17.91 4.00
N VAL A 327 6.93 18.71 3.49
CA VAL A 327 5.63 18.25 2.99
C VAL A 327 5.78 17.36 1.76
N PHE A 328 6.72 17.70 0.86
CA PHE A 328 7.07 16.84 -0.27
C PHE A 328 7.59 15.48 0.20
N PHE A 329 8.55 15.47 1.13
CA PHE A 329 9.15 14.24 1.64
C PHE A 329 8.16 13.42 2.49
N MET A 330 7.26 14.08 3.22
CA MET A 330 6.13 13.43 3.88
C MET A 330 5.32 12.61 2.88
N GLY A 331 4.95 13.23 1.75
CA GLY A 331 4.27 12.54 0.66
C GLY A 331 5.11 11.42 0.04
N PHE A 332 6.38 11.69 -0.27
CA PHE A 332 7.32 10.72 -0.85
C PHE A 332 7.46 9.45 -0.02
N PHE A 333 7.69 9.60 1.27
CA PHE A 333 7.78 8.47 2.19
C PHE A 333 6.43 7.79 2.41
N GLY A 334 5.32 8.54 2.33
CA GLY A 334 3.97 7.98 2.28
C GLY A 334 3.75 7.05 1.08
N GLY A 335 4.22 7.43 -0.12
CA GLY A 335 4.18 6.58 -1.31
C GLY A 335 5.01 5.30 -1.15
N ILE A 336 6.21 5.40 -0.55
CA ILE A 336 7.07 4.25 -0.22
C ILE A 336 6.42 3.32 0.81
N TYR A 337 5.63 3.86 1.72
CA TYR A 337 4.91 3.11 2.74
C TYR A 337 3.74 2.30 2.16
N VAL A 338 2.85 2.94 1.39
CA VAL A 338 1.55 2.35 1.03
C VAL A 338 1.64 1.34 -0.11
N VAL A 339 2.46 1.58 -1.13
CA VAL A 339 2.49 0.74 -2.36
C VAL A 339 2.86 -0.72 -2.07
N PRO A 340 3.91 -1.03 -1.28
CA PRO A 340 4.23 -2.41 -0.94
C PRO A 340 3.15 -3.09 -0.08
N LEU A 341 2.47 -2.33 0.80
CA LEU A 341 1.42 -2.87 1.67
C LEU A 341 0.21 -3.33 0.85
N ASP A 342 -0.33 -2.45 0.00
CA ASP A 342 -1.52 -2.77 -0.78
C ASP A 342 -1.24 -3.90 -1.79
N SER A 343 -0.03 -3.91 -2.36
CA SER A 343 0.43 -5.01 -3.22
C SER A 343 0.53 -6.33 -2.45
N PHE A 344 1.05 -6.28 -1.21
CA PHE A 344 1.21 -7.47 -0.37
C PHE A 344 -0.11 -8.04 0.09
N ILE A 345 -1.07 -7.18 0.46
CA ILE A 345 -2.43 -7.59 0.84
C ILE A 345 -3.07 -8.35 -0.33
N GLN A 346 -2.99 -7.82 -1.54
CA GLN A 346 -3.57 -8.47 -2.72
C GLN A 346 -2.86 -9.79 -3.06
N PHE A 347 -1.53 -9.79 -3.07
CA PHE A 347 -0.73 -10.96 -3.44
C PHE A 347 -0.88 -12.11 -2.43
N SER A 348 -0.82 -11.81 -1.13
CA SER A 348 -0.81 -12.82 -0.07
C SER A 348 -2.21 -13.30 0.34
N SER A 349 -3.26 -12.62 -0.14
CA SER A 349 -4.63 -13.06 0.13
C SER A 349 -4.97 -14.34 -0.65
N PRO A 350 -5.61 -15.34 -0.01
CA PRO A 350 -6.10 -16.53 -0.69
C PRO A 350 -7.02 -16.16 -1.87
N ASN A 351 -6.87 -16.82 -3.02
CA ASN A 351 -7.61 -16.46 -4.24
C ASN A 351 -9.14 -16.37 -4.03
N ILE A 352 -9.71 -17.29 -3.23
CA ILE A 352 -11.14 -17.35 -2.93
C ILE A 352 -11.59 -16.19 -2.00
N LEU A 353 -10.71 -15.74 -1.10
CA LEU A 353 -11.02 -14.74 -0.07
C LEU A 353 -10.49 -13.34 -0.40
N ARG A 354 -9.71 -13.17 -1.48
CA ARG A 354 -9.02 -11.91 -1.82
C ARG A 354 -9.95 -10.69 -1.82
N GLY A 355 -11.14 -10.80 -2.42
CA GLY A 355 -12.11 -9.72 -2.43
C GLY A 355 -12.59 -9.32 -1.03
N GLN A 356 -12.84 -10.30 -0.15
CA GLN A 356 -13.25 -10.06 1.24
C GLN A 356 -12.11 -9.40 2.03
N VAL A 357 -10.87 -9.84 1.84
CA VAL A 357 -9.70 -9.27 2.51
C VAL A 357 -9.47 -7.82 2.10
N VAL A 358 -9.54 -7.52 0.80
CA VAL A 358 -9.41 -6.13 0.30
C VAL A 358 -10.55 -5.25 0.82
N ALA A 359 -11.78 -5.76 0.85
CA ALA A 359 -12.92 -5.03 1.42
C ALA A 359 -12.75 -4.76 2.92
N ALA A 360 -12.31 -5.75 3.69
CA ALA A 360 -12.01 -5.61 5.12
C ALA A 360 -10.88 -4.60 5.37
N ALA A 361 -9.82 -4.63 4.55
CA ALA A 361 -8.75 -3.66 4.63
C ALA A 361 -9.25 -2.24 4.36
N ASN A 362 -9.99 -2.03 3.28
CA ASN A 362 -10.54 -0.72 2.94
C ASN A 362 -11.51 -0.18 4.02
N PHE A 363 -12.32 -1.06 4.61
CA PHE A 363 -13.18 -0.69 5.73
C PHE A 363 -12.36 -0.19 6.93
N LEU A 364 -11.33 -0.94 7.34
CA LEU A 364 -10.43 -0.52 8.41
C LEU A 364 -9.71 0.79 8.07
N SER A 365 -9.38 1.03 6.80
CA SER A 365 -8.81 2.31 6.37
C SER A 365 -9.78 3.48 6.58
N PHE A 366 -11.07 3.32 6.27
CA PHE A 366 -12.08 4.35 6.58
C PHE A 366 -12.30 4.52 8.09
N VAL A 367 -12.17 3.45 8.89
CA VAL A 367 -12.13 3.59 10.35
C VAL A 367 -10.92 4.45 10.75
N GLY A 368 -9.76 4.25 10.12
CA GLY A 368 -8.59 5.10 10.28
C GLY A 368 -8.87 6.57 9.97
N VAL A 369 -9.53 6.89 8.86
CA VAL A 369 -9.92 8.27 8.52
C VAL A 369 -10.83 8.89 9.59
N PHE A 370 -11.78 8.12 10.12
CA PHE A 370 -12.65 8.57 11.21
C PHE A 370 -11.87 8.83 12.51
N LEU A 371 -10.97 7.93 12.88
CA LEU A 371 -10.09 8.11 14.03
C LEU A 371 -9.16 9.33 13.88
N ALA A 372 -8.73 9.66 12.66
CA ALA A 372 -7.93 10.85 12.40
C ALA A 372 -8.72 12.15 12.63
N SER A 373 -9.98 12.19 12.19
CA SER A 373 -10.90 13.28 12.47
C SER A 373 -11.16 13.42 13.97
N LEU A 374 -11.40 12.32 14.68
CA LEU A 374 -11.58 12.31 16.14
C LEU A 374 -10.32 12.77 16.87
N LEU A 375 -9.13 12.33 16.42
CA LEU A 375 -7.87 12.76 17.01
C LEU A 375 -7.70 14.27 16.84
N LEU A 376 -7.93 14.82 15.64
CA LEU A 376 -7.84 16.26 15.41
C LEU A 376 -8.84 17.02 16.29
N PHE A 377 -10.09 16.56 16.38
CA PHE A 377 -11.10 17.16 17.25
C PHE A 377 -10.66 17.15 18.72
N PHE A 378 -10.16 16.01 19.21
CA PHE A 378 -9.70 15.88 20.59
C PHE A 378 -8.49 16.77 20.88
N LEU A 379 -7.50 16.80 19.98
CA LEU A 379 -6.31 17.64 20.13
C LEU A 379 -6.67 19.13 20.14
N SER A 380 -7.57 19.56 19.25
CA SER A 380 -7.96 20.97 19.15
C SER A 380 -8.96 21.41 20.23
N GLU A 381 -10.09 20.73 20.39
CA GLU A 381 -11.18 21.22 21.22
C GLU A 381 -11.08 20.80 22.70
N VAL A 382 -10.34 19.72 23.01
CA VAL A 382 -10.21 19.22 24.39
C VAL A 382 -8.87 19.59 25.00
N LEU A 383 -7.79 19.50 24.22
CA LEU A 383 -6.43 19.75 24.70
C LEU A 383 -5.83 21.10 24.26
N ASP A 384 -6.51 21.85 23.39
CA ASP A 384 -6.05 23.13 22.83
C ASP A 384 -4.61 23.04 22.26
N VAL A 385 -4.31 21.92 21.60
CA VAL A 385 -2.99 21.62 21.04
C VAL A 385 -2.84 22.34 19.71
N PRO A 386 -1.75 23.12 19.53
CA PRO A 386 -1.54 23.83 18.28
C PRO A 386 -1.23 22.86 17.13
N PRO A 387 -1.56 23.22 15.87
CA PRO A 387 -1.46 22.31 14.73
C PRO A 387 -0.07 21.69 14.51
N ASN A 388 1.01 22.45 14.77
CA ASN A 388 2.40 21.99 14.65
C ASN A 388 2.70 20.83 15.62
N THR A 389 2.35 20.99 16.90
CA THR A 389 2.49 19.93 17.91
C THR A 389 1.57 18.75 17.61
N GLY A 390 0.43 18.99 16.96
CA GLY A 390 -0.43 17.93 16.43
C GLY A 390 0.32 16.97 15.47
N PHE A 391 1.22 17.48 14.62
CA PHE A 391 2.07 16.63 13.79
C PHE A 391 3.11 15.84 14.59
N SER A 392 3.72 16.43 15.62
CA SER A 392 4.63 15.71 16.53
C SER A 392 3.92 14.57 17.27
N ILE A 393 2.69 14.79 17.73
CA ILE A 393 1.87 13.73 18.35
C ILE A 393 1.59 12.62 17.34
N LEU A 394 1.25 12.97 16.10
CA LEU A 394 1.10 11.99 15.02
C LEU A 394 2.40 11.20 14.81
N GLY A 395 3.55 11.87 14.78
CA GLY A 395 4.88 11.25 14.69
C GLY A 395 5.16 10.27 15.83
N GLY A 396 4.79 10.63 17.07
CA GLY A 396 4.88 9.77 18.24
C GLY A 396 3.98 8.52 18.15
N ILE A 397 2.72 8.69 17.75
CA ILE A 397 1.80 7.57 17.50
C ILE A 397 2.36 6.66 16.41
N THR A 398 2.88 7.25 15.34
CA THR A 398 3.49 6.52 14.22
C THR A 398 4.68 5.71 14.69
N LEU A 399 5.57 6.28 15.52
CA LEU A 399 6.70 5.58 16.13
C LEU A 399 6.26 4.36 16.94
N VAL A 400 5.23 4.49 17.77
CA VAL A 400 4.68 3.37 18.56
C VAL A 400 4.12 2.27 17.65
N VAL A 401 3.29 2.64 16.67
CA VAL A 401 2.67 1.69 15.74
C VAL A 401 3.74 0.98 14.90
N ILE A 402 4.75 1.70 14.43
CA ILE A 402 5.87 1.12 13.68
C ILE A 402 6.69 0.21 14.56
N ALA A 403 6.93 0.53 15.84
CA ALA A 403 7.64 -0.37 16.74
C ALA A 403 6.89 -1.71 16.90
N LEU A 404 5.55 -1.68 16.99
CA LEU A 404 4.70 -2.86 17.06
C LEU A 404 4.75 -3.69 15.76
N PHE A 405 4.63 -3.06 14.59
CA PHE A 405 4.65 -3.77 13.30
C PHE A 405 6.04 -4.16 12.82
N SER A 406 7.09 -3.44 13.23
CA SER A 406 8.47 -3.72 12.84
C SER A 406 8.90 -5.11 13.25
N TYR A 407 8.36 -5.67 14.34
CA TYR A 407 8.61 -7.07 14.70
C TYR A 407 8.17 -8.04 13.60
N GLN A 408 6.99 -7.80 13.00
CA GLN A 408 6.44 -8.63 11.94
C GLN A 408 7.14 -8.40 10.60
N PHE A 409 7.50 -7.14 10.30
CA PHE A 409 8.19 -6.78 9.06
C PHE A 409 9.71 -6.94 9.13
N TYR A 410 10.26 -7.32 10.29
CA TYR A 410 11.70 -7.38 10.53
C TYR A 410 12.44 -8.24 9.51
N ASP A 411 11.91 -9.43 9.21
CA ASP A 411 12.53 -10.34 8.26
C ASP A 411 12.60 -9.74 6.85
N TYR A 412 11.59 -8.96 6.47
CA TYR A 412 11.55 -8.28 5.17
C TYR A 412 12.51 -7.10 5.13
N LEU A 413 12.59 -6.31 6.22
CA LEU A 413 13.53 -5.21 6.35
C LEU A 413 14.98 -5.70 6.33
N ALA A 414 15.30 -6.72 7.12
CA ALA A 414 16.64 -7.30 7.20
C ALA A 414 17.09 -7.82 5.82
N ARG A 415 16.22 -8.56 5.12
CA ARG A 415 16.48 -9.02 3.75
C ARG A 415 16.69 -7.84 2.80
N PHE A 416 15.84 -6.81 2.88
CA PHE A 416 15.95 -5.64 2.02
C PHE A 416 17.28 -4.90 2.23
N VAL A 417 17.68 -4.69 3.49
CA VAL A 417 18.96 -4.09 3.86
C VAL A 417 20.13 -4.95 3.34
N ALA A 418 20.08 -6.27 3.51
CA ALA A 418 21.08 -7.18 2.99
C ALA A 418 21.22 -7.08 1.46
N MET A 419 20.10 -7.10 0.75
CA MET A 419 20.04 -6.96 -0.70
C MET A 419 20.61 -5.62 -1.15
N THR A 420 20.29 -4.55 -0.43
CA THR A 420 20.77 -3.20 -0.75
C THR A 420 22.27 -3.09 -0.56
N ILE A 421 22.79 -3.54 0.58
CA ILE A 421 24.23 -3.58 0.86
C ILE A 421 24.95 -4.45 -0.19
N SER A 422 24.37 -5.60 -0.54
CA SER A 422 24.92 -6.51 -1.52
C SER A 422 25.02 -5.85 -2.90
N ARG A 423 23.95 -5.23 -3.40
CA ARG A 423 23.96 -4.52 -4.70
C ARG A 423 24.83 -3.27 -4.72
N LEU A 424 25.02 -2.61 -3.59
CA LEU A 424 25.92 -1.46 -3.47
C LEU A 424 27.39 -1.90 -3.50
N ARG A 425 27.71 -3.05 -2.90
CA ARG A 425 29.08 -3.56 -2.76
C ARG A 425 29.50 -4.48 -3.90
N PHE A 426 28.56 -5.16 -4.54
CA PHE A 426 28.81 -6.19 -5.54
C PHE A 426 28.05 -5.94 -6.84
N SER A 427 28.69 -6.23 -7.97
CA SER A 427 28.03 -6.36 -9.25
C SER A 427 27.71 -7.83 -9.45
N MET A 428 26.47 -8.23 -9.16
CA MET A 428 26.05 -9.63 -9.17
C MET A 428 25.49 -10.06 -10.53
N GLU A 429 26.00 -11.17 -11.04
CA GLU A 429 25.38 -11.96 -12.11
C GLU A 429 24.82 -13.27 -11.51
N ILE A 430 23.59 -13.62 -11.88
CA ILE A 430 22.85 -14.76 -11.32
C ILE A 430 22.53 -15.73 -12.44
N PHE A 431 22.93 -16.99 -12.29
CA PHE A 431 22.70 -18.06 -13.26
C PHE A 431 21.84 -19.18 -12.66
N GLY A 432 20.88 -19.71 -13.43
CA GLY A 432 20.10 -20.91 -13.05
C GLY A 432 18.91 -20.69 -12.09
N SER A 433 18.44 -19.45 -11.89
CA SER A 433 17.43 -19.13 -10.88
C SER A 433 15.98 -19.58 -11.18
N ASP A 434 15.71 -20.15 -12.34
CA ASP A 434 14.35 -20.25 -12.91
C ASP A 434 13.49 -21.41 -12.35
N GLY A 435 14.04 -22.26 -11.47
CA GLY A 435 13.35 -23.48 -10.97
C GLY A 435 12.78 -23.44 -9.54
N ALA A 436 13.04 -22.39 -8.75
CA ALA A 436 12.82 -22.40 -7.29
C ALA A 436 11.51 -21.71 -6.83
N ALA A 437 10.47 -21.69 -7.65
CA ALA A 437 9.37 -20.72 -7.51
C ALA A 437 8.28 -21.08 -6.47
N ASP A 438 7.92 -22.36 -6.31
CA ASP A 438 6.65 -22.68 -5.61
C ASP A 438 6.79 -23.13 -4.15
N HIS A 439 7.81 -23.92 -3.78
CA HIS A 439 7.98 -24.45 -2.41
C HIS A 439 9.28 -23.98 -1.74
N PRO A 440 9.44 -24.09 -0.41
CA PRO A 440 10.70 -23.84 0.30
C PRO A 440 11.90 -24.55 -0.34
N VAL A 441 13.08 -23.94 -0.23
CA VAL A 441 14.32 -24.51 -0.79
C VAL A 441 15.40 -24.52 0.28
N VAL A 442 16.13 -25.64 0.36
CA VAL A 442 17.34 -25.80 1.16
C VAL A 442 18.52 -25.59 0.22
N TYR A 443 19.22 -24.48 0.38
CA TYR A 443 20.43 -24.15 -0.36
C TYR A 443 21.64 -24.68 0.39
N LEU A 444 22.51 -25.40 -0.33
CA LEU A 444 23.83 -25.79 0.17
C LEU A 444 24.86 -24.93 -0.54
N SER A 445 25.57 -24.09 0.20
CA SER A 445 26.60 -23.22 -0.38
C SER A 445 27.93 -23.44 0.29
N GLU A 446 28.98 -23.47 -0.51
CA GLU A 446 30.34 -23.31 0.01
C GLU A 446 30.46 -21.95 0.72
N TYR A 447 31.15 -21.94 1.84
CA TYR A 447 31.47 -20.73 2.58
C TYR A 447 32.94 -20.37 2.42
N LYS A 448 33.23 -19.20 1.84
CA LYS A 448 34.60 -18.67 1.69
C LYS A 448 34.82 -17.42 2.55
N ALA A 449 33.78 -16.62 2.79
CA ALA A 449 33.84 -15.44 3.65
C ALA A 449 32.46 -14.99 4.17
N TRP A 450 32.47 -14.20 5.25
CA TRP A 450 31.28 -13.64 5.91
C TRP A 450 30.30 -12.94 4.97
N ASN A 451 30.82 -12.26 3.94
CA ASN A 451 30.03 -11.51 2.95
C ASN A 451 29.39 -12.40 1.86
N ASP A 452 29.68 -13.71 1.82
CA ASP A 452 28.93 -14.68 1.00
C ASP A 452 27.48 -14.77 1.44
N SER A 453 27.23 -14.73 2.76
CA SER A 453 25.88 -14.70 3.30
C SER A 453 25.08 -13.47 2.81
N LEU A 454 25.73 -12.31 2.69
CA LEU A 454 25.14 -11.08 2.15
C LEU A 454 24.90 -11.15 0.65
N LEU A 455 25.86 -11.69 -0.11
CA LEU A 455 25.72 -11.93 -1.55
C LEU A 455 24.54 -12.86 -1.83
N PHE A 456 24.44 -13.94 -1.06
CA PHE A 456 23.40 -14.93 -1.21
C PHE A 456 22.02 -14.41 -0.80
N MET A 457 21.92 -13.66 0.30
CA MET A 457 20.69 -12.92 0.63
C MET A 457 20.32 -11.86 -0.40
N GLY A 458 21.31 -11.30 -1.11
CA GLY A 458 21.08 -10.33 -2.16
C GLY A 458 20.68 -10.93 -3.50
N SER A 459 21.05 -12.19 -3.76
CA SER A 459 20.69 -12.94 -4.96
C SER A 459 19.30 -13.58 -4.84
N GLN A 460 18.88 -13.93 -3.63
CA GLN A 460 17.58 -14.52 -3.34
C GLN A 460 16.55 -13.50 -2.85
N ARG A 461 15.32 -13.62 -3.35
CA ARG A 461 14.22 -12.72 -2.96
C ARG A 461 13.26 -13.32 -1.91
N ARG A 462 13.38 -14.63 -1.60
CA ARG A 462 12.55 -15.31 -0.58
C ARG A 462 13.04 -15.02 0.84
N ARG A 463 12.13 -15.19 1.82
CA ARG A 463 12.49 -15.17 3.25
C ARG A 463 13.38 -16.37 3.53
N MET A 464 14.54 -16.14 4.14
CA MET A 464 15.50 -17.21 4.35
C MET A 464 16.18 -17.15 5.71
N ARG A 465 16.63 -18.31 6.18
CA ARG A 465 17.48 -18.47 7.37
C ARG A 465 18.81 -19.07 6.95
N ILE A 466 19.89 -18.42 7.38
CA ILE A 466 21.24 -18.90 7.10
C ILE A 466 21.76 -19.55 8.37
N PHE A 467 22.27 -20.76 8.22
CA PHE A 467 22.95 -21.49 9.27
C PHE A 467 24.44 -21.49 9.00
N VAL A 468 25.21 -21.08 10.01
CA VAL A 468 26.69 -20.99 9.96
C VAL A 468 27.23 -21.79 11.14
N ASP A 469 28.30 -22.53 10.90
CA ASP A 469 29.02 -23.27 11.95
C ASP A 469 29.68 -22.33 12.98
N ALA A 470 29.69 -22.73 14.25
CA ALA A 470 30.00 -21.87 15.41
C ALA A 470 31.49 -21.62 15.65
N GLU A 471 32.41 -22.30 14.98
CA GLU A 471 33.86 -22.05 15.08
C GLU A 471 34.23 -20.57 14.77
N GLN A 472 33.30 -19.83 14.18
CA GLN A 472 33.45 -18.45 13.73
C GLN A 472 32.98 -17.38 14.73
N GLU A 473 32.96 -17.67 16.04
CA GLU A 473 32.66 -16.65 17.06
C GLU A 473 33.72 -15.52 17.18
N ALA A 474 34.84 -15.60 16.46
CA ALA A 474 35.89 -14.57 16.38
C ALA A 474 35.54 -13.36 15.46
N VAL A 475 34.26 -13.02 15.38
CA VAL A 475 33.74 -11.95 14.53
C VAL A 475 33.66 -10.63 15.32
N ARG A 476 34.10 -9.51 14.72
CA ARG A 476 34.05 -8.16 15.34
C ARG A 476 32.65 -7.87 15.91
N PRO A 477 32.51 -7.14 17.02
CA PRO A 477 31.22 -6.90 17.68
C PRO A 477 30.13 -6.35 16.75
N TRP A 478 30.48 -5.46 15.81
CA TRP A 478 29.54 -4.89 14.85
C TRP A 478 29.00 -5.92 13.84
N LEU A 479 29.81 -6.92 13.46
CA LEU A 479 29.36 -8.00 12.58
C LEU A 479 28.46 -8.98 13.33
N LYS A 480 28.70 -9.23 14.63
CA LYS A 480 27.75 -10.00 15.47
C LYS A 480 26.39 -9.30 15.54
N PHE A 481 26.37 -7.97 15.66
CA PHE A 481 25.14 -7.18 15.56
C PHE A 481 24.48 -7.32 14.19
N LEU A 482 25.24 -7.19 13.08
CA LEU A 482 24.73 -7.36 11.72
C LEU A 482 24.15 -8.77 11.51
N TYR A 483 24.80 -9.82 11.99
CA TYR A 483 24.34 -11.20 11.86
C TYR A 483 23.09 -11.51 12.68
N ARG A 484 22.98 -10.95 13.89
CA ARG A 484 21.71 -10.97 14.63
C ARG A 484 20.62 -10.24 13.86
N LEU A 485 20.98 -9.11 13.23
CA LEU A 485 20.05 -8.32 12.45
C LEU A 485 19.52 -9.05 11.22
N LEU A 486 20.38 -9.84 10.59
CA LEU A 486 20.06 -10.70 9.46
C LEU A 486 19.48 -12.07 9.86
N ARG A 487 19.30 -12.32 11.17
CA ARG A 487 18.85 -13.59 11.75
C ARG A 487 19.61 -14.82 11.21
N ILE A 488 20.93 -14.70 11.15
CA ILE A 488 21.82 -15.82 10.91
C ILE A 488 21.87 -16.65 12.20
N VAL A 489 21.60 -17.95 12.07
CA VAL A 489 21.60 -18.90 13.18
C VAL A 489 22.95 -19.59 13.24
N PHE A 490 23.66 -19.42 14.36
CA PHE A 490 24.90 -20.15 14.61
C PHE A 490 24.57 -21.56 15.14
N ILE A 491 25.22 -22.58 14.58
CA ILE A 491 25.09 -23.97 15.03
C ILE A 491 26.35 -24.34 15.82
N PRO A 492 26.24 -24.76 17.10
CA PRO A 492 27.39 -25.19 17.90
C PRO A 492 28.10 -26.40 17.28
N GLU A 493 29.41 -26.29 17.12
CA GLU A 493 30.29 -27.27 16.47
C GLU A 493 30.27 -28.68 17.13
N VAL A 494 29.91 -28.74 18.42
CA VAL A 494 29.90 -29.98 19.21
C VAL A 494 28.87 -31.00 18.70
N GLU A 495 27.86 -30.57 17.93
CA GLU A 495 26.89 -31.46 17.29
C GLU A 495 26.72 -31.12 15.80
N SER A 496 27.07 -32.06 14.91
CA SER A 496 26.75 -31.93 13.48
C SER A 496 25.25 -31.71 13.28
N ILE A 497 24.87 -30.96 12.22
CA ILE A 497 23.47 -30.57 11.93
C ILE A 497 22.51 -31.79 11.99
N HIS A 498 23.00 -32.96 11.55
CA HIS A 498 22.27 -34.22 11.54
C HIS A 498 22.03 -34.85 12.91
N ARG A 499 22.94 -34.58 13.87
CA ARG A 499 22.89 -35.15 15.23
C ARG A 499 22.16 -34.24 16.20
N ASN A 500 21.98 -32.97 15.86
CA ASN A 500 21.26 -32.01 16.69
C ASN A 500 19.74 -32.06 16.44
N ALA A 501 19.02 -32.90 17.19
CA ALA A 501 17.57 -33.04 17.09
C ALA A 501 16.80 -31.71 17.32
N LYS A 502 17.37 -30.76 18.07
CA LYS A 502 16.77 -29.42 18.25
C LYS A 502 16.94 -28.56 16.99
N CYS A 503 18.06 -28.67 16.29
CA CYS A 503 18.30 -28.00 15.02
C CYS A 503 17.38 -28.55 13.92
N ALA A 504 17.28 -29.88 13.83
CA ALA A 504 16.35 -30.58 12.95
C ALA A 504 14.91 -30.06 13.09
N LYS A 505 14.37 -30.09 14.32
CA LYS A 505 13.02 -29.59 14.61
C LYS A 505 12.83 -28.10 14.27
N LYS A 506 13.88 -27.27 14.45
CA LYS A 506 13.83 -25.87 14.04
C LYS A 506 13.76 -25.77 12.52
N ILE A 507 14.66 -26.41 11.78
CA ILE A 507 14.73 -26.41 10.31
C ILE A 507 13.36 -26.83 9.74
N THR A 508 12.79 -27.95 10.19
CA THR A 508 11.45 -28.40 9.78
C THR A 508 10.37 -27.35 10.06
N LYS A 509 10.40 -26.72 11.23
CA LYS A 509 9.45 -25.64 11.61
C LYS A 509 9.60 -24.39 10.75
N TRP A 510 10.79 -24.08 10.26
CA TRP A 510 11.02 -22.92 9.38
C TRP A 510 10.58 -23.22 7.95
N LEU A 511 10.90 -24.42 7.44
CA LEU A 511 10.45 -24.89 6.12
C LEU A 511 8.91 -24.95 6.06
N SER A 512 8.25 -25.50 7.08
CA SER A 512 6.78 -25.56 7.14
C SER A 512 6.10 -24.19 7.21
N LYS A 513 6.84 -23.15 7.64
CA LYS A 513 6.40 -21.75 7.62
C LYS A 513 6.72 -21.02 6.30
N GLY A 514 7.25 -21.73 5.30
CA GLY A 514 7.57 -21.15 4.00
C GLY A 514 8.92 -20.44 3.92
N PHE A 515 9.83 -20.61 4.90
CA PHE A 515 11.17 -20.03 4.84
C PHE A 515 12.12 -20.97 4.10
N SER A 516 12.92 -20.41 3.18
CA SER A 516 14.06 -21.12 2.61
C SER A 516 15.20 -21.18 3.64
N ILE A 517 16.06 -22.17 3.51
CA ILE A 517 17.19 -22.36 4.41
C ILE A 517 18.46 -22.36 3.57
N CYS A 518 19.52 -21.72 4.07
CA CYS A 518 20.85 -21.82 3.50
C CYS A 518 21.78 -22.42 4.55
N ILE A 519 22.47 -23.49 4.19
CA ILE A 519 23.47 -24.14 5.02
C ILE A 519 24.81 -23.87 4.36
N LEU A 520 25.67 -23.20 5.11
CA LEU A 520 27.01 -22.85 4.69
C LEU A 520 27.97 -23.95 5.14
N ILE A 521 28.61 -24.60 4.18
CA ILE A 521 29.50 -25.75 4.38
C ILE A 521 30.93 -25.35 4.03
N GLU A 522 31.91 -25.90 4.75
CA GLU A 522 33.32 -25.72 4.44
C GLU A 522 33.67 -26.33 3.07
N PRO A 523 34.49 -25.64 2.24
CA PRO A 523 34.83 -26.13 0.90
C PRO A 523 35.44 -27.55 0.90
N GLU A 524 36.28 -27.86 1.90
CA GLU A 524 36.96 -29.15 2.02
C GLU A 524 36.01 -30.32 2.34
N ARG A 525 34.83 -30.02 2.88
CA ARG A 525 33.85 -31.02 3.34
C ARG A 525 32.58 -31.06 2.49
N PHE A 526 32.50 -30.24 1.43
CA PHE A 526 31.25 -30.01 0.69
C PHE A 526 30.63 -31.29 0.14
N ASP A 527 31.40 -32.15 -0.54
CA ASP A 527 30.88 -33.39 -1.13
C ASP A 527 30.39 -34.40 -0.08
N VAL A 528 31.13 -34.54 1.02
CA VAL A 528 30.80 -35.50 2.09
C VAL A 528 29.61 -35.01 2.93
N GLU A 529 29.55 -33.73 3.26
CA GLU A 529 28.45 -33.17 4.04
C GLU A 529 27.18 -32.97 3.23
N SER A 530 27.26 -32.58 1.96
CA SER A 530 26.07 -32.44 1.12
C SER A 530 25.31 -33.75 0.96
N ALA A 531 26.03 -34.87 0.81
CA ALA A 531 25.43 -36.21 0.78
C ALA A 531 24.76 -36.59 2.11
N ARG A 532 25.44 -36.33 3.24
CA ARG A 532 24.88 -36.57 4.59
C ARG A 532 23.66 -35.69 4.89
N LEU A 533 23.68 -34.44 4.45
CA LEU A 533 22.56 -33.51 4.50
C LEU A 533 21.40 -34.04 3.68
N ALA A 534 21.62 -34.43 2.43
CA ALA A 534 20.57 -35.01 1.59
C ALA A 534 19.88 -36.21 2.26
N GLU A 535 20.65 -37.13 2.85
CA GLU A 535 20.11 -38.30 3.55
C GLU A 535 19.34 -37.94 4.83
N PHE A 536 19.88 -37.01 5.62
CA PHE A 536 19.21 -36.51 6.81
C PHE A 536 17.90 -35.79 6.49
N PHE A 537 17.89 -34.91 5.48
CA PHE A 537 16.71 -34.19 5.06
C PHE A 537 15.61 -35.15 4.59
N ARG A 538 15.96 -36.18 3.78
CA ARG A 538 15.04 -37.27 3.39
C ARG A 538 14.44 -38.01 4.59
N THR A 539 15.25 -38.30 5.60
CA THR A 539 14.83 -39.14 6.72
C THR A 539 14.00 -38.38 7.75
N PHE A 540 14.29 -37.08 7.94
CA PHE A 540 13.76 -36.29 9.05
C PHE A 540 12.71 -35.25 8.65
N ILE A 541 12.59 -34.93 7.36
CA ILE A 541 11.67 -33.92 6.83
C ILE A 541 10.81 -34.57 5.74
N THR A 542 9.75 -35.29 6.14
CA THR A 542 8.81 -35.95 5.22
C THR A 542 7.55 -35.13 4.94
N ASP A 543 7.24 -34.17 5.82
CA ASP A 543 5.92 -33.52 5.86
C ASP A 543 5.90 -32.13 5.18
N VAL A 544 6.96 -31.78 4.44
CA VAL A 544 7.09 -30.48 3.78
C VAL A 544 7.66 -30.67 2.38
N ASP A 545 7.09 -30.01 1.37
CA ASP A 545 7.70 -29.93 0.04
C ASP A 545 8.95 -29.06 0.09
N TYR A 546 10.10 -29.62 -0.28
CA TYR A 546 11.32 -28.84 -0.44
C TYR A 546 12.21 -29.38 -1.57
N SER A 547 13.02 -28.48 -2.13
CA SER A 547 14.15 -28.86 -2.99
C SER A 547 15.46 -28.56 -2.31
N LEU A 548 16.45 -29.42 -2.52
CA LEU A 548 17.81 -29.24 -2.06
C LEU A 548 18.69 -28.81 -3.25
N ILE A 549 19.17 -27.56 -3.25
CA ILE A 549 19.89 -26.96 -4.38
C ILE A 549 21.31 -26.57 -3.96
N PRO A 550 22.36 -27.11 -4.60
CA PRO A 550 23.72 -26.62 -4.40
C PRO A 550 23.91 -25.26 -5.08
N VAL A 551 24.68 -24.40 -4.44
CA VAL A 551 24.98 -23.04 -4.89
C VAL A 551 26.48 -22.81 -4.81
N THR A 552 27.05 -22.28 -5.89
CA THR A 552 28.44 -21.83 -5.89
C THR A 552 28.50 -20.31 -6.01
N ILE A 553 29.35 -19.69 -5.20
CA ILE A 553 29.59 -18.25 -5.21
C ILE A 553 31.04 -18.01 -5.61
N HIS A 554 31.23 -17.31 -6.73
CA HIS A 554 32.54 -16.86 -7.19
C HIS A 554 32.65 -15.35 -7.06
N LYS A 555 33.67 -14.85 -6.35
CA LYS A 555 33.99 -13.42 -6.28
C LYS A 555 35.18 -13.14 -7.18
N GLY A 556 35.05 -12.19 -8.09
CA GLY A 556 36.17 -11.69 -8.87
C GLY A 556 36.98 -10.64 -8.10
N GLU A 557 38.14 -10.27 -8.65
CA GLU A 557 38.97 -9.19 -8.09
C GLU A 557 38.47 -7.81 -8.54
N LYS A 558 38.71 -6.78 -7.71
CA LYS A 558 38.44 -5.39 -8.10
C LYS A 558 39.45 -4.94 -9.15
N GLU A 559 38.98 -4.44 -10.29
CA GLU A 559 39.85 -3.75 -11.27
C GLU A 559 40.48 -2.51 -10.62
N LYS A 560 41.80 -2.54 -10.35
CA LYS A 560 42.52 -1.41 -9.74
C LYS A 560 42.74 -0.23 -10.71
N HIS A 561 42.60 -0.44 -12.02
CA HIS A 561 42.84 0.57 -13.05
C HIS A 561 41.81 0.50 -14.19
N ALA A 562 40.61 1.04 -13.98
CA ALA A 562 39.67 1.29 -15.06
C ALA A 562 39.93 2.67 -15.68
N ARG A 563 40.01 2.76 -17.02
CA ARG A 563 40.17 4.05 -17.74
C ARG A 563 39.01 4.98 -17.39
N PHE A 564 39.34 6.26 -17.18
CA PHE A 564 38.57 7.33 -16.52
C PHE A 564 37.09 7.51 -16.96
N PHE A 565 36.67 6.96 -18.10
CA PHE A 565 35.29 7.06 -18.61
C PHE A 565 34.48 5.75 -18.58
N ALA A 566 35.07 4.60 -18.29
CA ALA A 566 34.35 3.33 -18.19
C ALA A 566 33.79 3.12 -16.76
N ARG A 567 32.70 3.85 -16.48
CA ARG A 567 31.75 3.67 -15.35
C ARG A 567 32.38 3.64 -13.95
N ALA A 568 32.26 4.76 -13.24
CA ALA A 568 32.50 4.90 -11.79
C ALA A 568 31.88 3.79 -10.91
N SER A 569 30.86 3.06 -11.40
CA SER A 569 30.27 1.92 -10.70
C SER A 569 31.21 0.70 -10.58
N ARG A 570 32.19 0.52 -11.47
CA ARG A 570 33.12 -0.64 -11.47
C ARG A 570 34.29 -0.48 -10.50
N ILE A 571 34.63 0.75 -10.10
CA ILE A 571 35.70 1.02 -9.13
C ILE A 571 35.25 0.66 -7.70
N PHE A 572 33.97 0.85 -7.38
CA PHE A 572 33.45 0.61 -6.02
C PHE A 572 32.89 -0.80 -5.81
N ARG A 573 32.40 -1.47 -6.86
CA ARG A 573 31.73 -2.78 -6.78
C ARG A 573 32.66 -3.94 -7.12
N THR A 574 32.66 -4.98 -6.29
CA THR A 574 33.34 -6.25 -6.59
C THR A 574 32.46 -7.12 -7.49
N PRO A 575 32.94 -7.62 -8.64
CA PRO A 575 32.17 -8.56 -9.45
C PRO A 575 31.94 -9.86 -8.67
N ALA A 576 30.73 -10.38 -8.70
CA ALA A 576 30.37 -11.64 -8.06
C ALA A 576 29.39 -12.42 -8.93
N GLU A 577 29.60 -13.73 -9.03
CA GLU A 577 28.76 -14.67 -9.75
C GLU A 577 28.14 -15.64 -8.76
N VAL A 578 26.82 -15.81 -8.85
CA VAL A 578 26.07 -16.77 -8.03
C VAL A 578 25.36 -17.74 -8.96
N THR A 579 25.77 -19.01 -8.89
CA THR A 579 25.28 -20.06 -9.78
C THR A 579 24.45 -21.06 -8.98
N PHE A 580 23.18 -21.20 -9.38
CA PHE A 580 22.24 -22.20 -8.85
C PHE A 580 22.30 -23.45 -9.72
N HIS A 581 22.69 -24.56 -9.11
CA HIS A 581 22.81 -25.84 -9.81
C HIS A 581 21.49 -26.60 -9.82
N SER A 582 21.44 -27.71 -10.57
CA SER A 582 20.29 -28.61 -10.54
C SER A 582 20.07 -29.20 -9.14
N PRO A 583 18.80 -29.38 -8.70
CA PRO A 583 18.50 -29.90 -7.37
C PRO A 583 19.05 -31.32 -7.18
N ILE A 584 19.70 -31.57 -6.03
CA ILE A 584 20.14 -32.91 -5.59
C ILE A 584 18.93 -33.75 -5.14
N LEU A 585 17.88 -33.06 -4.66
CA LEU A 585 16.67 -33.65 -4.10
C LEU A 585 15.48 -32.76 -4.44
N SER A 586 14.39 -33.37 -4.91
CA SER A 586 13.09 -32.74 -5.07
C SER A 586 12.03 -33.70 -4.56
N GLU A 587 11.63 -33.55 -3.29
CA GLU A 587 10.48 -34.27 -2.76
C GLU A 587 9.25 -33.39 -2.94
N ARG A 588 8.32 -33.86 -3.79
CA ARG A 588 6.95 -33.36 -3.86
C ARG A 588 6.06 -34.37 -3.20
N ILE A 589 5.36 -33.95 -2.15
CA ILE A 589 4.18 -34.64 -1.65
C ILE A 589 3.18 -34.59 -2.81
N GLU A 590 2.92 -35.74 -3.42
CA GLU A 590 1.81 -35.86 -4.36
C GLU A 590 0.55 -35.45 -3.61
N SER A 591 0.04 -34.25 -3.88
CA SER A 591 -1.30 -33.91 -3.45
C SER A 591 -2.21 -34.88 -4.19
N ASN A 592 -2.78 -35.85 -3.46
CA ASN A 592 -3.94 -36.60 -3.92
C ASN A 592 -5.01 -35.58 -4.29
N ALA A 593 -5.04 -35.17 -5.54
CA ALA A 593 -6.19 -34.56 -6.18
C ALA A 593 -7.16 -35.70 -6.52
N GLN A 594 -7.64 -36.35 -5.47
CA GLN A 594 -8.88 -37.11 -5.47
C GLN A 594 -9.67 -36.63 -4.25
N ILE A 595 -10.99 -36.53 -4.47
CA ILE A 595 -12.07 -36.23 -3.53
C ILE A 595 -12.64 -34.80 -3.69
N ASP A 596 -13.62 -34.76 -4.60
CA ASP A 596 -15.02 -34.26 -4.47
C ASP A 596 -15.35 -32.82 -4.05
#